data_AF-A0A645IYZ6-F1
#
_entry.id   AF-A0A645IYZ6-F1
#
_cell.length_a   1.000
_cell.length_b   1.000
_cell.length_c   1.000
_cell.angle_alpha   90.00
_cell.angle_beta   90.00
_cell.angle_gamma   90.00
#
_symmetry.space_group_name_H-M   'P 1'
#
loop_
_entity.id
_entity.type
_entity.pdbx_description
1 polymer ?
#
loop_
_entity_poly.entity_id
_entity_poly.type
_entity_poly.pdbx_seq_one_letter_code
_entity_poly.pdbx_strand_id
1 'polypeptide(L)'
;METAARSLIGRAQEGELALAAYDCMARTFTKIILRAAAETRISRVLLAGGVASSSLLRRMLGERLADKNIQLFFALPALSSDNAVGVALLGMDKSGKDE
;
A
#
# COMPACT_ATOMS: atom_id res chain seq x y z
N MET A 1 -14.14 4.96 2.67
CA MET A 1 -13.26 5.25 3.83
C MET A 1 -13.65 6.57 4.48
N GLU A 2 -13.64 7.67 3.72
CA GLU A 2 -14.01 9.01 4.20
C GLU A 2 -15.38 9.05 4.90
N THR A 3 -16.43 8.47 4.31
CA THR A 3 -17.80 8.48 4.88
C THR A 3 -17.89 7.78 6.23
N ALA A 4 -17.21 6.63 6.38
CA ALA A 4 -17.22 5.85 7.62
C ALA A 4 -16.38 6.52 8.72
N ALA A 5 -15.26 7.15 8.35
CA ALA A 5 -14.47 7.93 9.29
C ALA A 5 -15.23 9.18 9.76
N ARG A 6 -15.93 9.88 8.85
CA ARG A 6 -16.74 11.06 9.18
C ARG A 6 -17.86 10.76 10.17
N SER A 7 -18.51 9.60 10.09
CA SER A 7 -19.59 9.23 11.03
C SER A 7 -19.14 9.00 12.48
N LEU A 8 -17.84 8.88 12.73
CA LEU A 8 -17.25 8.58 14.03
C LEU A 8 -16.61 9.83 14.71
N ILE A 9 -16.51 10.95 13.98
CA ILE A 9 -15.95 12.20 14.52
C ILE A 9 -16.82 12.69 15.68
N GLY A 10 -16.20 12.94 16.84
CA GLY A 10 -16.89 13.35 18.08
C GLY A 10 -17.59 12.23 18.84
N ARG A 11 -17.49 10.97 18.39
CA ARG A 11 -18.11 9.78 19.02
C ARG A 11 -17.11 8.71 19.45
N ALA A 12 -15.88 8.74 18.93
CA ALA A 12 -14.82 7.79 19.24
C ALA A 12 -13.57 8.53 19.72
N GLN A 13 -12.71 7.84 20.48
CA GLN A 13 -11.38 8.39 20.78
C GLN A 13 -10.55 8.49 19.50
N GLU A 14 -9.73 9.53 19.37
CA GLU A 14 -8.97 9.82 18.15
C GLU A 14 -8.11 8.64 17.68
N GLY A 15 -7.47 7.95 18.62
CA GLY A 15 -6.66 6.75 18.33
C GLY A 15 -7.48 5.58 17.78
N GLU A 16 -8.69 5.37 18.28
CA GLU A 16 -9.60 4.33 17.78
C GLU A 16 -10.08 4.66 16.37
N LEU A 17 -10.39 5.93 16.11
CA LEU A 17 -10.77 6.41 14.79
C LEU A 17 -9.64 6.21 13.78
N ALA A 18 -8.40 6.56 14.15
CA ALA A 18 -7.22 6.34 13.32
C ALA A 18 -7.01 4.85 13.05
N LEU A 19 -7.09 4.00 14.08
CA LEU A 19 -6.93 2.55 13.92
C LEU A 19 -8.01 1.95 13.00
N ALA A 20 -9.27 2.36 13.15
CA ALA A 20 -10.36 1.92 12.29
C ALA A 20 -10.14 2.34 10.83
N ALA A 21 -9.62 3.55 10.60
CA ALA A 21 -9.23 4.01 9.27
C ALA A 21 -8.12 3.12 8.67
N TYR A 22 -7.07 2.81 9.45
CA TYR A 22 -6.00 1.90 9.02
C TYR A 22 -6.50 0.48 8.76
N ASP A 23 -7.41 -0.05 9.57
CA ASP A 23 -8.01 -1.37 9.34
C ASP A 23 -8.83 -1.41 8.05
N CYS A 24 -9.61 -0.35 7.80
CA CYS A 24 -10.36 -0.20 6.54
C CYS A 24 -9.42 -0.20 5.33
N MET A 25 -8.31 0.54 5.39
CA MET A 25 -7.29 0.54 4.34
C MET A 25 -6.68 -0.84 4.14
N ALA A 26 -6.22 -1.48 5.22
CA ALA A 26 -5.57 -2.79 5.16
C ALA A 26 -6.49 -3.86 4.53
N ARG A 27 -7.77 -3.89 4.91
CA ARG A 27 -8.78 -4.77 4.30
C ARG A 27 -8.96 -4.49 2.81
N THR A 28 -9.05 -3.22 2.44
CA THR A 28 -9.28 -2.80 1.06
C THR A 28 -8.10 -3.18 0.17
N PHE A 29 -6.88 -2.84 0.59
CA PHE A 29 -5.67 -3.21 -0.15
C PHE A 29 -5.50 -4.73 -0.26
N THR A 30 -5.76 -5.49 0.80
CA THR A 30 -5.73 -6.96 0.75
C THR A 30 -6.62 -7.50 -0.36
N LYS A 31 -7.88 -7.01 -0.46
CA LYS A 31 -8.81 -7.43 -1.50
C LYS A 31 -8.33 -7.07 -2.91
N ILE A 32 -7.84 -5.83 -3.08
CA ILE A 32 -7.34 -5.36 -4.38
C ILE A 32 -6.13 -6.19 -4.82
N ILE A 33 -5.17 -6.42 -3.92
CA ILE A 33 -3.96 -7.19 -4.19
C ILE A 33 -4.31 -8.62 -4.60
N LEU A 34 -5.15 -9.30 -3.83
CA LEU A 34 -5.53 -10.69 -4.13
C LEU A 34 -6.27 -10.80 -5.45
N ARG A 35 -7.17 -9.85 -5.75
CA ARG A 35 -7.89 -9.83 -7.03
C ARG A 35 -6.95 -9.56 -8.21
N ALA A 36 -6.09 -8.55 -8.11
CA ALA A 36 -5.12 -8.23 -9.15
C ALA A 36 -4.18 -9.42 -9.41
N ALA A 37 -3.71 -10.10 -8.36
CA ALA A 37 -2.87 -11.27 -8.48
C ALA A 37 -3.59 -12.45 -9.17
N ALA A 38 -4.88 -12.66 -8.85
CA ALA A 38 -5.68 -13.70 -9.51
C ALA A 38 -5.89 -13.41 -11.01
N GLU A 39 -6.14 -12.15 -11.37
CA GLU A 39 -6.42 -11.74 -12.75
C GLU A 39 -5.16 -11.70 -13.62
N THR A 40 -4.04 -11.25 -13.07
CA THR A 40 -2.77 -11.07 -13.80
C THR A 40 -1.83 -12.27 -13.68
N ARG A 41 -2.08 -13.18 -12.73
CA ARG A 41 -1.16 -14.24 -12.29
C ARG A 41 0.19 -13.72 -11.76
N ILE A 42 0.26 -12.46 -11.36
CA ILE A 42 1.44 -11.84 -10.75
C ILE A 42 1.28 -11.83 -9.23
N SER A 43 2.17 -12.52 -8.52
CA SER A 43 2.16 -12.61 -7.04
C SER A 43 3.14 -11.64 -6.36
N ARG A 44 4.02 -11.00 -7.12
CA ARG A 44 4.98 -10.00 -6.61
C ARG A 44 4.35 -8.61 -6.66
N VAL A 45 4.20 -7.98 -5.51
CA VAL A 45 3.52 -6.69 -5.39
C VAL A 45 4.44 -5.70 -4.69
N LEU A 46 4.60 -4.52 -5.26
CA LEU A 46 5.29 -3.40 -4.62
C LEU A 46 4.24 -2.36 -4.20
N LEU A 47 4.20 -2.02 -2.91
CA LEU A 47 3.44 -0.89 -2.41
C LEU A 47 4.38 0.29 -2.14
N ALA A 48 4.13 1.40 -2.84
CA ALA A 48 4.85 2.66 -2.72
C ALA A 48 3.90 3.81 -2.39
N GLY A 49 4.42 4.99 -2.08
CA GLY A 49 3.63 6.17 -1.67
C GLY A 49 3.72 6.45 -0.17
N GLY A 50 3.49 7.71 0.23
CA GLY A 50 3.72 8.17 1.61
C GLY A 50 2.95 7.37 2.65
N VAL A 51 1.71 6.99 2.37
CA VAL A 51 0.88 6.17 3.27
C VAL A 51 1.43 4.76 3.43
N ALA A 52 2.06 4.21 2.39
CA ALA A 52 2.72 2.90 2.44
C ALA A 52 3.99 2.91 3.30
N SER A 53 4.48 4.07 3.75
CA SER A 53 5.57 4.17 4.73
C SER A 53 5.14 3.85 6.17
N SER A 54 3.83 3.85 6.45
CA SER A 54 3.30 3.59 7.79
C SER A 54 3.62 2.18 8.28
N SER A 55 4.32 2.07 9.41
CA SER A 55 4.65 0.79 10.05
C SER A 55 3.41 0.00 10.46
N LEU A 56 2.36 0.68 10.92
CA LEU A 56 1.08 0.08 11.26
C LEU A 56 0.44 -0.58 10.03
N LEU A 57 0.35 0.13 8.91
CA LEU A 57 -0.24 -0.42 7.69
C LEU A 57 0.58 -1.59 7.14
N ARG A 58 1.92 -1.47 7.13
CA ARG A 58 2.83 -2.54 6.69
C ARG A 58 2.61 -3.82 7.49
N ARG A 59 2.55 -3.71 8.82
CA ARG A 59 2.29 -4.84 9.71
C ARG A 59 0.93 -5.48 9.43
N MET A 60 -0.13 -4.68 9.39
CA MET A 60 -1.49 -5.19 9.16
C MET A 60 -1.64 -5.88 7.80
N LEU A 61 -0.98 -5.38 6.75
CA LEU A 61 -0.96 -6.04 5.44
C LEU A 61 -0.14 -7.33 5.46
N GLY A 62 1.03 -7.32 6.10
CA GLY A 62 1.85 -8.51 6.28
C GLY A 62 1.09 -9.64 6.97
N GLU A 63 0.42 -9.34 8.08
CA GLU A 63 -0.42 -10.31 8.82
C GLU A 63 -1.56 -10.85 7.94
N ARG A 64 -2.25 -9.99 7.19
CA ARG A 64 -3.40 -10.39 6.34
C ARG A 64 -3.01 -11.20 5.11
N LEU A 65 -1.79 -11.05 4.62
CA LEU A 65 -1.27 -11.71 3.42
C LEU A 65 -0.31 -12.85 3.72
N ALA A 66 0.04 -13.10 4.99
CA ALA A 66 1.02 -14.10 5.40
C ALA A 66 0.74 -15.50 4.82
N ASP A 67 -0.53 -15.93 4.85
CA ASP A 67 -0.94 -17.26 4.36
C ASP A 67 -1.38 -17.23 2.89
N LYS A 68 -1.06 -16.16 2.16
CA LYS A 68 -1.40 -15.99 0.75
C LYS A 68 -0.15 -16.15 -0.09
N ASN A 69 -0.30 -16.66 -1.32
CA ASN A 69 0.80 -16.74 -2.27
C ASN A 69 1.10 -15.35 -2.88
N ILE A 70 1.41 -14.37 -2.03
CA ILE A 70 1.70 -12.98 -2.37
C ILE A 70 3.02 -12.59 -1.71
N GLN A 71 3.95 -12.08 -2.51
CA GLN A 71 5.19 -11.47 -2.04
C GLN A 71 5.02 -9.96 -2.05
N LEU A 72 4.70 -9.41 -0.87
CA LEU A 72 4.49 -7.97 -0.69
C LEU A 72 5.80 -7.27 -0.32
N PHE A 73 6.23 -6.36 -1.18
CA PHE A 73 7.37 -5.46 -0.99
C PHE A 73 6.86 -4.06 -0.70
N PHE A 74 7.68 -3.29 0.02
CA PHE A 74 7.43 -1.88 0.24
C PHE A 74 8.63 -1.08 -0.25
N ALA A 75 8.36 0.08 -0.86
CA ALA A 75 9.43 1.03 -1.13
C ALA A 75 10.15 1.42 0.17
N LEU A 76 11.43 1.77 0.04
CA LEU A 76 12.18 2.36 1.16
C LEU A 76 11.39 3.58 1.67
N PRO A 77 11.21 3.77 2.99
CA PRO A 77 10.45 4.88 3.52
C PRO A 77 10.93 6.24 2.98
N ALA A 78 12.25 6.43 2.85
CA ALA A 78 12.87 7.62 2.28
C ALA A 78 12.54 7.87 0.79
N LEU A 79 12.12 6.83 0.06
CA LEU A 79 11.73 6.89 -1.35
C LEU A 79 10.21 6.74 -1.55
N SER A 80 9.45 6.70 -0.46
CA SER A 80 8.00 6.49 -0.50
C SER A 80 7.22 7.81 -0.65
N SER A 81 7.79 8.96 -0.29
CA SER A 81 7.20 10.27 -0.59
C SER A 81 7.43 10.66 -2.06
N ASP A 82 6.74 11.69 -2.54
CA ASP A 82 6.95 12.22 -3.89
C ASP A 82 8.43 12.59 -4.09
N ASN A 83 9.08 11.91 -5.04
CA ASN A 83 10.48 12.12 -5.38
C ASN A 83 10.74 11.79 -6.85
N ALA A 84 11.85 12.30 -7.39
CA ALA A 84 12.22 12.16 -8.80
C ALA A 84 12.81 10.77 -9.14
N VAL A 85 13.11 9.91 -8.17
CA VAL A 85 13.85 8.67 -8.39
C VAL A 85 13.07 7.72 -9.30
N GLY A 86 11.77 7.55 -9.06
CA GLY A 86 10.93 6.69 -9.89
C GLY A 86 10.84 7.18 -11.34
N VAL A 87 10.71 8.50 -11.54
CA VAL A 87 10.64 9.11 -12.88
C VAL A 87 11.98 8.99 -13.61
N ALA A 88 13.10 9.23 -12.92
CA ALA A 88 14.44 9.10 -13.50
C ALA A 88 14.74 7.65 -13.92
N LEU A 89 14.42 6.67 -13.08
CA LEU A 89 14.60 5.25 -13.40
C LEU A 89 13.75 4.83 -14.60
N LEU A 90 12.46 5.22 -14.62
CA LEU A 90 11.58 4.96 -15.76
C LEU A 90 12.08 5.61 -17.06
N GLY A 91 12.70 6.79 -16.98
CA GLY A 91 13.34 7.47 -18.10
C GLY A 91 14.54 6.68 -18.63
N MET A 92 15.43 6.24 -17.73
CA MET A 92 16.60 5.43 -18.07
C MET A 92 16.22 4.09 -18.72
N ASP A 93 15.24 3.38 -18.15
CA ASP A 93 14.75 2.10 -18.69
C ASP A 93 14.14 2.25 -20.09
N LYS A 94 13.57 3.42 -20.41
CA LYS A 94 13.04 3.73 -21.74
C LYS A 94 14.13 4.12 -22.74
N SER A 95 15.16 4.84 -22.30
CA SER A 95 16.29 5.22 -23.16
C SER A 95 17.25 4.06 -23.44
N GLY A 96 17.29 3.04 -22.58
CA GLY A 96 18.13 1.84 -22.76
C GLY A 96 17.53 0.77 -23.69
N LYS A 97 16.53 1.10 -24.51
CA LYS A 97 15.93 0.17 -25.50
C LYS A 97 16.52 0.28 -26.92
N ASP A 98 17.61 1.05 -27.09
CA ASP A 98 18.34 1.19 -28.35
C ASP A 98 19.82 0.76 -28.22
N GLU A 99 20.10 -0.38 -27.56
CA GLU A 99 21.39 -1.11 -27.68
C GLU A 99 21.16 -2.62 -27.86
#